data_AF-U1GNE4-F1
#
_entry.id   AF-U1GNE4-F1
#
_cell.length_a   1.000
_cell.length_b   1.000
_cell.length_c   1.000
_cell.angle_alpha   90.00
_cell.angle_beta   90.00
_cell.angle_gamma   90.00
#
_symmetry.space_group_name_H-M   'P 1'
#
loop_
_entity.id
_entity.type
_entity.pdbx_description
1 polymer ?
#
loop_
_entity_poly.entity_id
_entity_poly.type
_entity_poly.pdbx_seq_one_letter_code
_entity_poly.pdbx_strand_id
1 'polypeptide(L)'
;MTESKTETLFILLFASLAASFFFAFFCIPVSADISILAFPISFAFTAIVFYKSIRLKRGDASVIPAVRKMMQYLPYVLLASFVLRRAGKNGTPFWYDIATVSLWCIIFVSSLAALYFLNEKRVYTLSPEWKKYREKNPSVKPRGFARAAFEALDWADALVQAIFMVLLIQIFIVQLYMIPSESMVPEFLVGDRVVVFKTESGPKFPLSDVGIPSLKTYERGDVVVFRNPHYSMDRKSEVKTVTSQLVYLLTFMAVNLNKDANGMPKPDPLVKRVAGVPGEQLVMQDGVLYARTKDGGDFKPVEKDARFAAWNLNDVAAKAKRGIRDFPLSQSEYDLMIECEKKRREYDIDAASLSCRALAERFKRAVPDRSGTFTMDASSMHEYNLFVNFDALTQRLMSADGGTAWFSSFMTDWIASKPEAGSYAGGDIYSDANYRLNIMIKECVGSLVVRNAELIKAASSSDARRSDGEIRSLMERAEMLNLYVMLLDQRNMPVFPENKNGRPQYIPEGSYFMMGDNRFNSADMRHSYTKTLVPLSKLDAYSVTYESNMSPQYVGKKYILGTTLFRFWPPSRIGAIGKRR
;
A
#
# COMPACT_ATOMS: atom_id res chain seq x y z
N MET A 1 54.40 -6.24 26.14
CA MET A 1 53.40 -5.89 25.10
C MET A 1 52.34 -6.98 24.88
N THR A 2 52.67 -8.27 25.06
CA THR A 2 51.73 -9.41 24.95
C THR A 2 50.72 -9.49 26.09
N GLU A 3 51.15 -9.23 27.32
CA GLU A 3 50.32 -9.28 28.53
C GLU A 3 49.13 -8.29 28.48
N SER A 4 49.40 -7.03 28.13
CA SER A 4 48.38 -5.98 27.91
C SER A 4 47.34 -6.35 26.83
N LYS A 5 47.74 -7.06 25.77
CA LYS A 5 46.79 -7.50 24.71
C LYS A 5 45.91 -8.65 25.17
N THR A 6 46.43 -9.55 26.00
CA THR A 6 45.67 -10.65 26.60
C THR A 6 44.63 -10.13 27.60
N GLU A 7 45.01 -9.15 28.42
CA GLU A 7 44.07 -8.45 29.31
C GLU A 7 42.97 -7.76 28.51
N THR A 8 43.33 -7.05 27.44
CA THR A 8 42.35 -6.38 26.56
C THR A 8 41.34 -7.37 25.97
N LEU A 9 41.80 -8.55 25.50
CA LEU A 9 40.91 -9.62 25.02
C LEU A 9 39.91 -10.03 26.10
N PHE A 10 40.37 -10.30 27.32
CA PHE A 10 39.49 -10.74 28.39
C PHE A 10 38.54 -9.64 28.86
N ILE A 11 38.97 -8.38 28.91
CA ILE A 11 38.09 -7.24 29.20
C ILE A 11 36.95 -7.21 28.17
N LEU A 12 37.26 -7.25 26.87
CA LEU A 12 36.25 -7.26 25.82
C LEU A 12 35.32 -8.47 25.88
N LEU A 13 35.88 -9.66 26.13
CA LEU A 13 35.14 -10.92 26.22
C LEU A 13 34.15 -10.90 27.40
N PHE A 14 34.61 -10.56 28.60
CA PHE A 14 33.76 -10.55 29.80
C PHE A 14 32.80 -9.36 29.82
N ALA A 15 33.16 -8.21 29.25
CA ALA A 15 32.22 -7.11 29.05
C ALA A 15 31.06 -7.52 28.11
N SER A 16 31.39 -8.18 26.99
CA SER A 16 30.38 -8.73 26.06
C SER A 16 29.47 -9.75 26.72
N LEU A 17 30.02 -10.63 27.55
CA LEU A 17 29.26 -11.66 28.26
C LEU A 17 28.40 -11.09 29.39
N ALA A 18 28.90 -10.10 30.14
CA ALA A 18 28.12 -9.39 31.14
C ALA A 18 26.91 -8.71 30.50
N ALA A 19 27.11 -7.97 29.39
CA ALA A 19 26.02 -7.40 28.61
C ALA A 19 25.04 -8.46 28.08
N SER A 20 25.54 -9.63 27.68
CA SER A 20 24.71 -10.75 27.21
C SER A 20 23.85 -11.36 28.31
N PHE A 21 24.34 -11.42 29.56
CA PHE A 21 23.51 -11.85 30.70
C PHE A 21 22.41 -10.83 30.99
N PHE A 22 22.72 -9.53 31.01
CA PHE A 22 21.69 -8.49 31.13
C PHE A 22 20.65 -8.62 30.01
N PHE A 23 21.10 -8.79 28.76
CA PHE A 23 20.22 -9.02 27.63
C PHE A 23 19.31 -10.23 27.85
N ALA A 24 19.87 -11.35 28.31
CA ALA A 24 19.09 -12.56 28.59
C ALA A 24 18.03 -12.27 29.67
N PHE A 25 18.35 -11.54 30.74
CA PHE A 25 17.34 -11.15 31.74
C PHE A 25 16.23 -10.25 31.15
N PHE A 26 16.55 -9.40 30.17
CA PHE A 26 15.56 -8.70 29.36
C PHE A 26 14.76 -9.62 28.40
N CYS A 27 15.05 -10.92 28.36
CA CYS A 27 14.26 -11.92 27.63
C CYS A 27 13.30 -12.72 28.52
N ILE A 28 13.24 -12.45 29.82
CA ILE A 28 12.28 -13.14 30.71
C ILE A 28 10.85 -12.85 30.22
N PRO A 29 10.05 -13.91 29.97
CA PRO A 29 8.70 -13.74 29.44
C PRO A 29 7.79 -13.06 30.46
N VAL A 30 6.88 -12.22 29.95
CA VAL A 30 5.82 -11.59 30.76
C VAL A 30 4.49 -12.38 30.62
N SER A 31 4.42 -13.30 29.64
CA SER A 31 3.24 -14.10 29.33
C SER A 31 3.60 -15.55 28.99
N ALA A 32 2.66 -16.47 29.21
CA ALA A 32 2.82 -17.89 28.88
C ALA A 32 2.53 -18.17 27.39
N ASP A 33 3.46 -17.78 26.51
CA ASP A 33 3.39 -18.01 25.07
C ASP A 33 4.78 -18.33 24.47
N ILE A 34 4.93 -18.27 23.14
CA ILE A 34 6.20 -18.57 22.45
C ILE A 34 7.40 -17.74 22.96
N SER A 35 7.15 -16.56 23.57
CA SER A 35 8.19 -15.73 24.18
C SER A 35 8.92 -16.42 25.33
N ILE A 36 8.35 -17.46 25.95
CA ILE A 36 9.00 -18.25 27.02
C ILE A 36 10.33 -18.83 26.54
N LEU A 37 10.45 -19.16 25.25
CA LEU A 37 11.67 -19.75 24.70
C LEU A 37 12.84 -18.74 24.63
N ALA A 38 12.57 -17.43 24.67
CA ALA A 38 13.59 -16.41 24.48
C ALA A 38 14.65 -16.42 25.60
N PHE A 39 14.23 -16.49 26.86
CA PHE A 39 15.13 -16.49 28.02
C PHE A 39 16.01 -17.75 28.10
N PRO A 40 15.46 -18.99 28.08
CA PRO A 40 16.29 -20.19 28.17
C PRO A 40 17.33 -20.27 27.06
N ILE A 41 16.98 -19.90 25.82
CA ILE A 41 17.90 -19.93 24.69
C ILE A 41 19.04 -18.92 24.88
N SER A 42 18.72 -17.66 25.18
CA SER A 42 19.73 -16.60 25.35
C SER A 42 20.62 -16.86 26.56
N PHE A 43 20.02 -17.27 27.69
CA PHE A 43 20.73 -17.55 28.93
C PHE A 43 21.63 -18.78 28.80
N ALA A 44 21.12 -19.91 28.30
CA ALA A 44 21.91 -21.14 28.17
C ALA A 44 23.10 -20.93 27.21
N PHE A 45 22.87 -20.28 26.07
CA PHE A 45 23.95 -19.99 25.12
C PHE A 45 25.02 -19.11 25.79
N THR A 46 24.61 -18.02 26.44
CA THR A 46 25.51 -17.10 27.14
C THR A 46 26.29 -17.80 28.26
N ALA A 47 25.63 -18.64 29.06
CA ALA A 47 26.24 -19.40 30.15
C ALA A 47 27.31 -20.39 29.63
N ILE A 48 27.07 -21.06 28.51
CA ILE A 48 28.05 -21.95 27.89
C ILE A 48 29.26 -21.15 27.38
N VAL A 49 29.05 -20.00 26.72
CA VAL A 49 30.15 -19.14 26.26
C VAL A 49 30.97 -18.65 27.46
N PHE A 50 30.29 -18.24 28.53
CA PHE A 50 30.91 -17.77 29.77
C PHE A 50 31.75 -18.86 30.44
N TYR A 51 31.21 -20.07 30.60
CA TYR A 51 31.94 -21.20 31.15
C TYR A 51 33.22 -21.51 30.37
N LYS A 52 33.14 -21.56 29.03
CA LYS A 52 34.32 -21.76 28.18
C LYS A 52 35.31 -20.60 28.24
N SER A 53 34.81 -19.37 28.37
CA SER A 53 35.64 -18.17 28.52
C SER A 53 36.40 -18.14 29.85
N ILE A 54 35.79 -18.63 30.94
CA ILE A 54 36.49 -18.83 32.22
C ILE A 54 37.59 -19.87 32.09
N ARG A 55 37.31 -21.02 31.44
CA ARG A 55 38.33 -22.04 31.19
C ARG A 55 39.50 -21.47 30.40
N LEU A 56 39.21 -20.69 29.36
CA LEU A 56 40.23 -20.00 28.57
C LEU A 56 41.07 -19.03 29.43
N LYS A 57 40.45 -18.25 30.31
CA LYS A 57 41.15 -17.36 31.26
C LYS A 57 42.05 -18.13 32.23
N ARG A 58 41.67 -19.34 32.62
CA ARG A 58 42.48 -20.25 33.45
C ARG A 58 43.62 -20.94 32.70
N GLY A 59 43.88 -20.57 31.43
CA GLY A 59 44.99 -21.08 30.64
C GLY A 59 44.65 -22.25 29.71
N ASP A 60 43.40 -22.73 29.71
CA ASP A 60 43.00 -23.86 28.86
C ASP A 60 42.87 -23.44 27.39
N ALA A 61 43.92 -23.70 26.59
CA ALA A 61 43.93 -23.36 25.18
C ALA A 61 43.03 -24.27 24.31
N SER A 62 42.57 -25.42 24.82
CA SER A 62 41.74 -26.36 24.06
C SER A 62 40.36 -25.80 23.70
N VAL A 63 39.87 -24.84 24.51
CA VAL A 63 38.56 -24.21 24.30
C VAL A 63 38.59 -23.03 23.34
N ILE A 64 39.78 -22.57 22.89
CA ILE A 64 39.92 -21.42 21.97
C ILE A 64 39.02 -21.53 20.73
N PRO A 65 39.01 -22.65 19.97
CA PRO A 65 38.15 -22.76 18.79
C PRO A 65 36.67 -22.63 19.14
N ALA A 66 36.25 -23.23 20.25
CA ALA A 66 34.87 -23.18 20.71
C ALA A 66 34.45 -21.77 21.17
N VAL A 67 35.30 -21.06 21.94
CA VAL A 67 35.04 -19.68 22.38
C VAL A 67 34.93 -18.76 21.16
N ARG A 68 35.88 -18.84 20.22
CA ARG A 68 35.82 -18.08 18.96
C ARG A 68 34.50 -18.35 18.23
N LYS A 69 34.13 -19.62 18.09
CA LYS A 69 32.92 -20.01 17.36
C LYS A 69 31.65 -19.49 18.01
N MET A 70 31.53 -19.67 19.32
CA MET A 70 30.39 -19.19 20.07
C MET A 70 30.28 -17.66 20.05
N MET A 71 31.39 -16.94 20.10
CA MET A 71 31.40 -15.47 19.96
C MET A 71 30.95 -15.01 18.57
N GLN A 72 31.18 -15.78 17.50
CA GLN A 72 30.63 -15.47 16.17
C GLN A 72 29.10 -15.57 16.13
N TYR A 73 28.53 -16.53 16.86
CA TYR A 73 27.09 -16.80 16.87
C TYR A 73 26.33 -16.02 17.94
N LEU A 74 27.03 -15.51 18.96
CA LEU A 74 26.42 -14.84 20.11
C LEU A 74 25.45 -13.72 19.69
N PRO A 75 25.82 -12.74 18.83
CA PRO A 75 24.88 -11.69 18.46
C PRO A 75 23.65 -12.21 17.70
N TYR A 76 23.81 -13.27 16.89
CA TYR A 76 22.70 -13.83 16.12
C TYR A 76 21.71 -14.60 16.98
N VAL A 77 22.22 -15.38 17.95
CA VAL A 77 21.37 -16.09 18.93
C VAL A 77 20.57 -15.08 19.76
N LEU A 78 21.22 -14.01 20.22
CA LEU A 78 20.54 -12.97 20.98
C LEU A 78 19.50 -12.22 20.13
N LEU A 79 19.79 -11.92 18.87
CA LEU A 79 18.80 -11.33 17.96
C LEU A 79 17.59 -12.25 17.77
N ALA A 80 17.82 -13.56 17.58
CA ALA A 80 16.75 -14.54 17.49
C ALA A 80 15.91 -14.60 18.78
N SER A 81 16.54 -14.57 19.95
CA SER A 81 15.86 -14.48 21.24
C SER A 81 15.04 -13.19 21.38
N PHE A 82 15.53 -12.04 20.89
CA PHE A 82 14.75 -10.80 20.85
C PHE A 82 13.49 -10.94 20.00
N VAL A 83 13.61 -11.52 18.81
CA VAL A 83 12.47 -11.75 17.91
C VAL A 83 11.47 -12.73 18.54
N LEU A 84 11.95 -13.83 19.14
CA LEU A 84 11.09 -14.79 19.85
C LEU A 84 10.32 -14.13 21.00
N ARG A 85 11.00 -13.30 21.79
CA ARG A 85 10.37 -12.54 22.88
C ARG A 85 9.25 -11.63 22.34
N ARG A 86 9.50 -10.93 21.23
CA ARG A 86 8.53 -10.03 20.59
C ARG A 86 7.44 -10.76 19.80
N ALA A 87 7.64 -12.03 19.46
CA ALA A 87 6.64 -12.86 18.80
C ALA A 87 5.50 -13.34 19.72
N GLY A 88 5.65 -13.13 21.04
CA GLY A 88 4.59 -13.37 22.01
C GLY A 88 3.32 -12.57 21.75
N LYS A 89 2.22 -13.00 22.39
CA LYS A 89 0.89 -12.41 22.23
C LYS A 89 0.84 -10.96 22.75
N ASN A 90 1.61 -10.69 23.80
CA ASN A 90 1.65 -9.39 24.46
C ASN A 90 2.89 -8.59 24.05
N GLY A 91 2.74 -7.27 23.93
CA GLY A 91 3.85 -6.35 23.71
C GLY A 91 4.63 -6.07 24.99
N THR A 92 5.88 -5.65 24.84
CA THR A 92 6.67 -5.01 25.90
C THR A 92 6.70 -3.49 25.72
N PRO A 93 6.86 -2.72 26.81
CA PRO A 93 7.03 -1.28 26.74
C PRO A 93 8.19 -0.88 25.82
N PHE A 94 8.08 0.29 25.18
CA PHE A 94 9.08 0.78 24.23
C PHE A 94 10.49 0.93 24.84
N TRP A 95 10.60 1.42 26.08
CA TRP A 95 11.88 1.57 26.78
C TRP A 95 12.61 0.22 26.97
N TYR A 96 11.84 -0.86 27.13
CA TYR A 96 12.37 -2.20 27.30
C TYR A 96 13.03 -2.69 26.02
N ASP A 97 12.42 -2.41 24.87
CA ASP A 97 13.00 -2.69 23.56
C ASP A 97 14.27 -1.84 23.33
N ILE A 98 14.28 -0.57 23.74
CA ILE A 98 15.47 0.29 23.64
C ILE A 98 16.64 -0.30 24.42
N ALA A 99 16.41 -0.69 25.68
CA ALA A 99 17.45 -1.28 26.51
C ALA A 99 18.02 -2.56 25.88
N THR A 100 17.12 -3.44 25.41
CA THR A 100 17.49 -4.73 24.83
C THR A 100 18.28 -4.56 23.52
N VAL A 101 17.84 -3.65 22.64
CA VAL A 101 18.54 -3.33 21.38
C VAL A 101 19.88 -2.66 21.65
N SER A 102 19.97 -1.75 22.62
CA SER A 102 21.22 -1.09 22.99
C SER A 102 22.26 -2.11 23.48
N LEU A 103 21.84 -3.05 24.35
CA LEU A 103 22.67 -4.17 24.77
C LEU A 103 23.11 -5.03 23.58
N TRP A 104 22.20 -5.33 22.65
CA TRP A 104 22.54 -6.09 21.44
C TRP A 104 23.61 -5.39 20.60
N CYS A 105 23.48 -4.08 20.38
CA CYS A 105 24.47 -3.29 19.65
C CYS A 105 25.85 -3.32 20.33
N ILE A 106 25.88 -3.16 21.66
CA ILE A 106 27.10 -3.28 22.45
C ILE A 106 27.72 -4.65 22.26
N ILE A 107 26.94 -5.72 22.41
CA ILE A 107 27.38 -7.11 22.27
C ILE A 107 27.88 -7.39 20.86
N PHE A 108 27.21 -6.88 19.83
CA PHE A 108 27.61 -7.05 18.44
C PHE A 108 29.01 -6.43 18.21
N VAL A 109 29.21 -5.17 18.60
CA VAL A 109 30.49 -4.47 18.44
C VAL A 109 31.59 -5.09 19.30
N SER A 110 31.31 -5.40 20.57
CA SER A 110 32.29 -6.04 21.46
C SER A 110 32.64 -7.45 21.01
N SER A 111 31.69 -8.20 20.44
CA SER A 111 31.95 -9.52 19.85
C SER A 111 32.88 -9.40 18.64
N LEU A 112 32.66 -8.43 17.74
CA LEU A 112 33.56 -8.17 16.61
C LEU A 112 34.98 -7.81 17.09
N ALA A 113 35.08 -6.96 18.11
CA ALA A 113 36.35 -6.58 18.73
C ALA A 113 37.04 -7.79 19.39
N ALA A 114 36.33 -8.64 20.13
CA ALA A 114 36.88 -9.86 20.71
C ALA A 114 37.33 -10.85 19.63
N LEU A 115 36.56 -10.99 18.55
CA LEU A 115 36.87 -11.87 17.42
C LEU A 115 38.12 -11.43 16.64
N TYR A 116 38.43 -10.13 16.63
CA TYR A 116 39.71 -9.63 16.12
C TYR A 116 40.89 -10.28 16.86
N PHE A 117 40.85 -10.34 18.21
CA PHE A 117 41.89 -10.97 19.01
C PHE A 117 41.84 -12.51 18.99
N LEU A 118 40.63 -13.09 18.99
CA LEU A 118 40.41 -14.55 18.91
C LEU A 118 40.69 -15.15 17.54
N ASN A 119 41.03 -14.34 16.54
CA ASN A 119 41.42 -14.82 15.22
C ASN A 119 42.61 -15.78 15.34
N GLU A 120 42.55 -16.92 14.63
CA GLU A 120 43.59 -17.95 14.66
C GLU A 120 45.01 -17.44 14.41
N LYS A 121 45.19 -16.40 13.58
CA LYS A 121 46.52 -15.82 13.31
C LYS A 121 47.10 -15.08 14.52
N ARG A 122 46.25 -14.64 15.45
CA ARG A 122 46.60 -13.73 16.55
C ARG A 122 46.49 -14.36 17.91
N VAL A 123 45.44 -15.14 18.18
CA VAL A 123 45.12 -15.65 19.51
C VAL A 123 46.29 -16.41 20.15
N TYR A 124 46.98 -17.25 19.38
CA TYR A 124 48.11 -18.04 19.88
C TYR A 124 49.41 -17.24 20.05
N THR A 125 49.44 -15.97 19.62
CA THR A 125 50.58 -15.06 19.88
C THR A 125 50.40 -14.23 21.15
N LEU A 126 49.20 -14.27 21.75
CA LEU A 126 48.86 -13.47 22.93
C LEU A 126 49.49 -14.03 24.22
N SER A 127 49.60 -15.35 24.34
CA SER A 127 50.22 -16.04 25.47
C SER A 127 51.27 -17.05 25.00
N PRO A 128 52.45 -17.10 25.64
CA PRO A 128 53.46 -18.13 25.39
C PRO A 128 52.93 -19.56 25.58
N GLU A 129 52.02 -19.78 26.54
CA GLU A 129 51.42 -21.09 26.82
C GLU A 129 50.51 -21.56 25.69
N TRP A 130 49.70 -20.64 25.15
CA TRP A 130 48.82 -20.95 24.02
C TRP A 130 49.62 -21.22 22.76
N LYS A 131 50.73 -20.49 22.55
CA LYS A 131 51.66 -20.77 21.46
C LYS A 131 52.21 -22.20 21.55
N LYS A 132 52.73 -22.59 22.72
CA LYS A 132 53.22 -23.95 22.97
C LYS A 132 52.13 -25.01 22.77
N TYR A 133 50.89 -24.74 23.20
CA TYR A 133 49.77 -25.66 22.99
C TYR A 133 49.50 -25.90 21.50
N ARG A 134 49.54 -24.85 20.66
CA ARG A 134 49.35 -24.98 19.21
C ARG A 134 50.49 -25.72 18.53
N GLU A 135 51.72 -25.48 18.97
CA GLU A 135 52.90 -26.22 18.48
C GLU A 135 52.81 -27.70 18.83
N LYS A 136 52.32 -28.04 20.04
CA LYS A 136 52.12 -29.43 20.49
C LYS A 136 50.90 -30.12 19.85
N ASN A 137 49.87 -29.36 19.52
CA ASN A 137 48.63 -29.84 18.90
C ASN A 137 48.40 -29.13 17.55
N PRO A 138 49.21 -29.44 16.53
CA PRO A 138 49.01 -28.86 15.20
C PRO A 138 47.62 -29.27 14.69
N SER A 139 46.95 -28.37 13.98
CA SER A 139 45.64 -28.66 13.38
C SER A 139 45.79 -29.77 12.34
N VAL A 140 45.52 -31.01 12.74
CA VAL A 140 45.55 -32.15 11.83
C VAL A 140 44.31 -32.08 10.96
N LYS A 141 44.48 -31.87 9.65
CA LYS A 141 43.36 -31.96 8.71
C LYS A 141 42.88 -33.43 8.69
N PRO A 142 41.59 -33.71 8.97
CA PRO A 142 41.06 -35.06 8.85
C PRO A 142 41.31 -35.61 7.43
N ARG A 143 41.44 -36.94 7.30
CA ARG A 143 41.67 -37.65 6.02
C ARG A 143 40.43 -38.46 5.62
N GLY A 144 40.27 -38.74 4.32
CA GLY A 144 39.18 -39.56 3.80
C GLY A 144 37.78 -38.96 4.03
N PHE A 145 36.79 -39.79 4.37
CA PHE A 145 35.41 -39.36 4.60
C PHE A 145 35.26 -38.28 5.70
N ALA A 146 36.07 -38.36 6.76
CA ALA A 146 36.08 -37.35 7.81
C ALA A 146 36.52 -35.96 7.31
N ARG A 147 37.35 -35.90 6.27
CA ARG A 147 37.72 -34.65 5.59
C ARG A 147 36.53 -34.06 4.87
N ALA A 148 35.83 -34.87 4.09
CA ALA A 148 34.65 -34.44 3.35
C ALA A 148 33.54 -33.95 4.29
N ALA A 149 33.31 -34.66 5.41
CA ALA A 149 32.35 -34.23 6.43
C ALA A 149 32.77 -32.91 7.10
N PHE A 150 34.04 -32.73 7.45
CA PHE A 150 34.55 -31.50 8.04
C PHE A 150 34.45 -30.31 7.06
N GLU A 151 34.86 -30.51 5.80
CA GLU A 151 34.73 -29.49 4.76
C GLU A 151 33.25 -29.14 4.51
N ALA A 152 32.34 -30.11 4.52
CA ALA A 152 30.90 -29.84 4.40
C ALA A 152 30.34 -29.03 5.58
N LEU A 153 30.79 -29.31 6.81
CA LEU A 153 30.42 -28.52 7.99
C LEU A 153 30.97 -27.09 7.94
N ASP A 154 32.21 -26.90 7.47
CA ASP A 154 32.81 -25.58 7.27
C ASP A 154 32.04 -24.77 6.21
N TRP A 155 31.64 -25.40 5.11
CA TRP A 155 30.79 -24.77 4.09
C TRP A 155 29.40 -24.43 4.61
N ALA A 156 28.77 -25.35 5.35
CA ALA A 156 27.47 -25.11 5.98
C ALA A 156 27.53 -23.96 6.97
N ASP A 157 28.60 -23.89 7.76
CA ASP A 157 28.84 -22.82 8.71
C ASP A 157 29.04 -21.46 8.03
N ALA A 158 29.85 -21.40 6.97
CA ALA A 158 30.03 -20.19 6.18
C ALA A 158 28.71 -19.73 5.54
N LEU A 159 27.88 -20.68 5.07
CA LEU A 159 26.56 -20.40 4.53
C LEU A 159 25.63 -19.80 5.60
N VAL A 160 25.58 -20.38 6.80
CA VAL A 160 24.76 -19.86 7.91
C VAL A 160 25.18 -18.43 8.26
N GLN A 161 26.48 -18.18 8.39
CA GLN A 161 27.02 -16.83 8.64
C GLN A 161 26.64 -15.84 7.54
N ALA A 162 26.73 -16.25 6.28
CA ALA A 162 26.33 -15.43 5.14
C ALA A 162 24.84 -15.11 5.16
N ILE A 163 23.98 -16.09 5.47
CA ILE A 163 22.52 -15.88 5.60
C ILE A 163 22.20 -14.85 6.69
N PHE A 164 22.83 -14.93 7.86
CA PHE A 164 22.61 -13.95 8.93
C PHE A 164 23.10 -12.56 8.55
N MET A 165 24.26 -12.46 7.90
CA MET A 165 24.77 -11.18 7.40
C MET A 165 23.80 -10.56 6.37
N VAL A 166 23.33 -11.36 5.41
CA VAL A 166 22.33 -10.94 4.42
C VAL A 166 21.03 -10.51 5.10
N LEU A 167 20.58 -11.22 6.13
CA LEU A 167 19.39 -10.85 6.90
C LEU A 167 19.55 -9.47 7.55
N LEU A 168 20.70 -9.19 8.19
CA LEU A 168 20.98 -7.87 8.77
C LEU A 168 21.01 -6.77 7.70
N ILE A 169 21.64 -7.03 6.55
CA ILE A 169 21.65 -6.11 5.41
C ILE A 169 20.21 -5.85 4.91
N GLN A 170 19.36 -6.87 4.84
CA GLN A 170 17.96 -6.74 4.41
C GLN A 170 17.07 -6.01 5.41
N ILE A 171 17.37 -6.11 6.71
CA ILE A 171 16.66 -5.37 7.74
C ILE A 171 17.01 -3.88 7.65
N PHE A 172 18.31 -3.53 7.60
CA PHE A 172 18.78 -2.16 7.84
C PHE A 172 19.25 -1.38 6.61
N ILE A 173 19.66 -2.05 5.53
CA ILE A 173 20.33 -1.40 4.41
C ILE A 173 19.48 -1.48 3.15
N VAL A 174 19.32 -2.67 2.59
CA VAL A 174 18.75 -2.86 1.27
C VAL A 174 17.96 -4.15 1.16
N GLN A 175 16.76 -4.07 0.58
CA GLN A 175 15.92 -5.22 0.33
C GLN A 175 15.53 -5.30 -1.15
N LEU A 176 15.54 -6.50 -1.70
CA LEU A 176 15.12 -6.76 -3.08
C LEU A 176 13.64 -7.13 -3.09
N TYR A 177 12.88 -6.51 -3.99
CA TYR A 177 11.47 -6.82 -4.18
C TYR A 177 11.21 -7.19 -5.64
N MET A 178 10.31 -8.16 -5.85
CA MET A 178 9.73 -8.45 -7.16
C MET A 178 8.40 -7.72 -7.28
N ILE A 179 8.15 -7.07 -8.41
CA ILE A 179 6.90 -6.35 -8.69
C ILE A 179 5.82 -7.36 -9.09
N PRO A 180 4.74 -7.52 -8.30
CA PRO A 180 3.73 -8.55 -8.55
C PRO A 180 2.55 -8.05 -9.40
N SER A 181 2.34 -6.74 -9.51
CA SER A 181 1.15 -6.13 -10.11
C SER A 181 1.47 -5.01 -11.10
N GLU A 182 0.46 -4.60 -11.86
CA GLU A 182 0.57 -3.63 -12.95
C GLU A 182 0.31 -2.18 -12.53
N SER A 183 0.14 -1.93 -11.23
CA SER A 183 -0.18 -0.60 -10.73
C SER A 183 0.93 0.44 -10.97
N MET A 184 2.16 0.00 -11.22
CA MET A 184 3.31 0.87 -11.51
C MET A 184 3.68 0.92 -13.00
N VAL A 185 2.86 0.35 -13.89
CA VAL A 185 3.06 0.46 -15.34
C VAL A 185 2.93 1.93 -15.76
N PRO A 186 3.77 2.46 -16.68
CA PRO A 186 4.82 1.76 -17.42
C PRO A 186 6.19 1.73 -16.74
N GLU A 187 6.36 2.37 -15.57
CA GLU A 187 7.65 2.42 -14.87
C GLU A 187 8.12 1.02 -14.49
N PHE A 188 7.25 0.23 -13.86
CA PHE A 188 7.51 -1.18 -13.57
C PHE A 188 6.53 -2.09 -14.31
N LEU A 189 7.05 -3.21 -14.81
CA LEU A 189 6.25 -4.31 -15.35
C LEU A 189 6.27 -5.47 -14.36
N VAL A 190 5.28 -6.35 -14.45
CA VAL A 190 5.18 -7.55 -13.62
C VAL A 190 6.44 -8.40 -13.80
N GLY A 191 7.07 -8.79 -12.69
CA GLY A 191 8.30 -9.57 -12.66
C GLY A 191 9.59 -8.75 -12.64
N ASP A 192 9.52 -7.42 -12.78
CA ASP A 192 10.67 -6.54 -12.51
C ASP A 192 11.18 -6.76 -11.08
N ARG A 193 12.51 -6.70 -10.88
CA ARG A 193 13.11 -6.74 -9.54
C ARG A 193 13.81 -5.42 -9.24
N VAL A 194 13.45 -4.87 -8.10
CA VAL A 194 13.86 -3.53 -7.67
C VAL A 194 14.63 -3.59 -6.36
N VAL A 195 15.55 -2.65 -6.22
CA VAL A 195 16.39 -2.44 -5.05
C VAL A 195 15.78 -1.33 -4.21
N VAL A 196 15.48 -1.65 -2.95
CA VAL A 196 14.84 -0.75 -1.99
C VAL A 196 15.81 -0.40 -0.88
N PHE A 197 16.13 0.88 -0.77
CA PHE A 197 17.01 1.42 0.27
C PHE A 197 16.21 1.74 1.52
N LYS A 198 16.60 1.12 2.64
CA LYS A 198 15.87 1.19 3.90
C LYS A 198 16.47 2.19 4.86
N THR A 199 17.80 2.33 4.88
CA THR A 199 18.55 3.11 5.89
C THR A 199 17.97 4.51 6.14
N GLU A 200 17.75 5.30 5.09
CA GLU A 200 17.18 6.67 5.21
C GLU A 200 15.72 6.68 5.69
N SER A 201 15.00 5.60 5.41
CA SER A 201 13.58 5.43 5.76
C SER A 201 13.37 5.06 7.23
N GLY A 202 14.44 4.78 7.98
CA GLY A 202 14.38 4.45 9.40
C GLY A 202 13.99 2.99 9.66
N PRO A 203 14.82 2.02 9.26
CA PRO A 203 14.55 0.60 9.45
C PRO A 203 14.47 0.26 10.94
N LYS A 204 13.52 -0.60 11.27
CA LYS A 204 13.24 -1.06 12.63
C LYS A 204 13.69 -2.51 12.83
N PHE A 205 14.01 -2.86 14.08
CA PHE A 205 14.21 -4.25 14.45
C PHE A 205 12.91 -5.04 14.25
N PRO A 206 12.98 -6.33 13.86
CA PRO A 206 11.78 -7.11 13.62
C PRO A 206 10.86 -7.12 14.85
N LEU A 207 9.56 -6.89 14.63
CA LEU A 207 8.52 -6.87 15.66
C LEU A 207 8.71 -5.78 16.73
N SER A 208 9.50 -4.73 16.48
CA SER A 208 9.71 -3.62 17.40
C SER A 208 9.60 -2.27 16.68
N ASP A 209 9.31 -1.21 17.44
CA ASP A 209 9.36 0.17 16.96
C ASP A 209 10.76 0.79 17.08
N VAL A 210 11.69 0.11 17.77
CA VAL A 210 13.07 0.56 17.94
C VAL A 210 13.87 0.30 16.66
N GLY A 211 14.63 1.30 16.23
CA GLY A 211 15.37 1.25 14.98
C GLY A 211 16.22 2.48 14.75
N ILE A 212 16.70 2.60 13.52
CA ILE A 212 17.36 3.82 13.06
C ILE A 212 16.27 4.89 12.87
N PRO A 213 16.46 6.13 13.36
CA PRO A 213 15.52 7.21 13.10
C PRO A 213 15.34 7.48 11.61
N SER A 214 14.12 7.79 11.20
CA SER A 214 13.83 8.05 9.80
C SER A 214 14.24 9.47 9.41
N LEU A 215 15.36 9.59 8.70
CA LEU A 215 15.97 10.87 8.32
C LEU A 215 15.38 11.46 7.04
N LYS A 216 14.69 10.64 6.24
CA LYS A 216 14.17 11.05 4.93
C LYS A 216 12.86 11.82 5.00
N THR A 217 12.78 12.95 4.32
CA THR A 217 11.51 13.56 3.93
C THR A 217 11.25 13.15 2.50
N TYR A 218 10.05 12.63 2.21
CA TYR A 218 9.73 12.16 0.87
C TYR A 218 9.16 13.29 0.05
N GLU A 219 9.56 13.34 -1.21
CA GLU A 219 9.06 14.32 -2.15
C GLU A 219 8.09 13.70 -3.14
N ARG A 220 7.23 14.54 -3.71
CA ARG A 220 6.37 14.15 -4.82
C ARG A 220 7.23 13.51 -5.93
N GLY A 221 6.84 12.33 -6.40
CA GLY A 221 7.57 11.58 -7.41
C GLY A 221 8.48 10.48 -6.87
N ASP A 222 8.78 10.46 -5.56
CA ASP A 222 9.54 9.36 -4.95
C ASP A 222 8.78 8.04 -5.07
N VAL A 223 9.47 6.97 -5.44
CA VAL A 223 8.89 5.63 -5.44
C VAL A 223 9.25 4.95 -4.13
N VAL A 224 8.25 4.53 -3.39
CA VAL A 224 8.39 4.00 -2.04
C VAL A 224 7.72 2.65 -1.89
N VAL A 225 8.24 1.86 -0.95
CA VAL A 225 7.65 0.60 -0.52
C VAL A 225 7.08 0.80 0.87
N PHE A 226 5.81 0.46 1.08
CA PHE A 226 5.12 0.68 2.36
C PHE A 226 4.12 -0.42 2.69
N ARG A 227 3.74 -0.51 3.96
CA ARG A 227 2.72 -1.46 4.44
C ARG A 227 1.34 -1.03 3.95
N ASN A 228 0.60 -1.95 3.36
CA ASN A 228 -0.75 -1.67 2.90
C ASN A 228 -1.67 -1.31 4.10
N PRO A 229 -2.27 -0.11 4.14
CA PRO A 229 -3.08 0.37 5.26
C PRO A 229 -4.40 -0.40 5.45
N HIS A 230 -4.87 -1.13 4.43
CA HIS A 230 -6.09 -1.94 4.55
C HIS A 230 -5.91 -3.21 5.37
N TYR A 231 -4.67 -3.64 5.61
CA TYR A 231 -4.40 -4.81 6.43
C TYR A 231 -4.12 -4.44 7.87
N SER A 232 -4.61 -5.28 8.78
CA SER A 232 -4.31 -5.12 10.20
C SER A 232 -2.79 -5.17 10.43
N MET A 233 -2.31 -4.18 11.16
CA MET A 233 -0.94 -4.10 11.64
C MET A 233 -0.89 -4.58 13.10
N ASP A 234 -1.74 -5.54 13.43
CA ASP A 234 -1.78 -6.18 14.73
C ASP A 234 -0.59 -7.14 14.89
N ARG A 235 -0.22 -7.42 16.14
CA ARG A 235 0.97 -8.22 16.46
C ARG A 235 0.97 -9.58 15.75
N LYS A 236 -0.18 -10.26 15.65
CA LYS A 236 -0.28 -11.58 15.01
C LYS A 236 0.08 -11.51 13.52
N SER A 237 -0.38 -10.47 12.83
CA SER A 237 -0.07 -10.23 11.42
C SER A 237 1.40 -9.85 11.20
N GLU A 238 2.01 -9.09 12.11
CA GLU A 238 3.43 -8.77 12.06
C GLU A 238 4.31 -10.02 12.25
N VAL A 239 3.98 -10.85 13.25
CA VAL A 239 4.67 -12.13 13.47
C VAL A 239 4.56 -13.03 12.26
N LYS A 240 3.35 -13.19 11.70
CA LYS A 240 3.16 -13.96 10.46
C LYS A 240 3.99 -13.40 9.31
N THR A 241 4.10 -12.08 9.18
CA THR A 241 4.90 -11.44 8.13
C THR A 241 6.39 -11.75 8.29
N VAL A 242 6.95 -11.56 9.49
CA VAL A 242 8.38 -11.83 9.78
C VAL A 242 8.70 -13.31 9.59
N THR A 243 7.86 -14.21 10.13
CA THR A 243 8.03 -15.65 9.96
C THR A 243 7.96 -16.07 8.49
N SER A 244 7.01 -15.52 7.73
CA SER A 244 6.90 -15.80 6.29
C SER A 244 8.10 -15.30 5.51
N GLN A 245 8.67 -14.14 5.86
CA GLN A 245 9.90 -13.64 5.23
C GLN A 245 11.10 -14.54 5.52
N LEU A 246 11.23 -15.03 6.76
CA LEU A 246 12.28 -15.97 7.13
C LEU A 246 12.12 -17.31 6.40
N VAL A 247 10.91 -17.86 6.34
CA VAL A 247 10.63 -19.10 5.59
C VAL A 247 10.91 -18.91 4.11
N TYR A 248 10.48 -17.78 3.52
CA TYR A 248 10.76 -17.46 2.13
C TYR A 248 12.27 -17.37 1.86
N LEU A 249 13.05 -16.78 2.76
CA LEU A 249 14.50 -16.73 2.66
C LEU A 249 15.13 -18.14 2.76
N LEU A 250 14.76 -18.91 3.78
CA LEU A 250 15.32 -20.24 4.05
C LEU A 250 14.93 -21.29 3.01
N THR A 251 13.82 -21.09 2.31
CA THR A 251 13.35 -21.95 1.21
C THR A 251 13.78 -21.43 -0.16
N PHE A 252 14.72 -20.48 -0.23
CA PHE A 252 15.19 -19.88 -1.49
C PHE A 252 14.05 -19.38 -2.38
N MET A 253 13.12 -18.64 -1.77
CA MET A 253 11.94 -18.05 -2.41
C MET A 253 10.89 -19.07 -2.88
N ALA A 254 11.01 -20.35 -2.51
CA ALA A 254 10.07 -21.39 -2.95
C ALA A 254 8.72 -21.35 -2.20
N VAL A 255 8.71 -20.99 -0.91
CA VAL A 255 7.50 -21.05 -0.09
C VAL A 255 7.09 -19.66 0.40
N ASN A 256 5.94 -19.16 -0.09
CA ASN A 256 5.33 -17.94 0.40
C ASN A 256 4.10 -18.25 1.28
N LEU A 257 4.26 -18.06 2.60
CA LEU A 257 3.21 -18.28 3.60
C LEU A 257 2.30 -17.06 3.85
N ASN A 258 2.61 -15.90 3.26
CA ASN A 258 1.83 -14.67 3.41
C ASN A 258 0.60 -14.69 2.49
N LYS A 259 -0.38 -15.51 2.86
CA LYS A 259 -1.72 -15.52 2.26
C LYS A 259 -2.72 -14.73 3.12
N ASP A 260 -3.66 -14.05 2.48
CA ASP A 260 -4.80 -13.37 3.09
C ASP A 260 -5.88 -14.37 3.57
N ALA A 261 -7.00 -13.87 4.10
CA ALA A 261 -8.09 -14.69 4.63
C ALA A 261 -8.74 -15.59 3.56
N ASN A 262 -8.59 -15.24 2.28
CA ASN A 262 -9.16 -15.96 1.15
C ASN A 262 -8.14 -16.92 0.50
N GLY A 263 -6.95 -17.08 1.11
CA GLY A 263 -5.90 -17.96 0.59
C GLY A 263 -5.08 -17.37 -0.55
N MET A 264 -5.31 -16.11 -0.92
CA MET A 264 -4.58 -15.41 -1.98
C MET A 264 -3.32 -14.75 -1.41
N PRO A 265 -2.24 -14.59 -2.20
CA PRO A 265 -1.04 -13.88 -1.74
C PRO A 265 -1.40 -12.46 -1.30
N LYS A 266 -1.04 -12.10 -0.07
CA LYS A 266 -1.30 -10.77 0.50
C LYS A 266 -0.45 -9.72 -0.25
N PRO A 267 -1.04 -8.73 -0.95
CA PRO A 267 -0.31 -7.60 -1.56
C PRO A 267 0.21 -6.63 -0.49
N ASP A 268 1.20 -7.09 0.26
CA ASP A 268 1.88 -6.36 1.31
C ASP A 268 3.35 -6.80 1.37
N PRO A 269 4.31 -5.91 1.07
CA PRO A 269 4.15 -4.46 0.91
C PRO A 269 3.71 -4.01 -0.49
N LEU A 270 3.26 -2.76 -0.57
CA LEU A 270 2.93 -2.08 -1.84
C LEU A 270 4.10 -1.25 -2.32
N VAL A 271 4.25 -1.15 -3.65
CA VAL A 271 5.19 -0.22 -4.31
C VAL A 271 4.36 0.84 -5.03
N LYS A 272 4.51 2.12 -4.63
CA LYS A 272 3.76 3.25 -5.21
C LYS A 272 4.66 4.49 -5.29
N ARG A 273 4.17 5.51 -5.98
CA ARG A 273 4.78 6.83 -6.07
C ARG A 273 4.10 7.82 -5.13
N VAL A 274 4.88 8.67 -4.48
CA VAL A 274 4.35 9.77 -3.66
C VAL A 274 3.66 10.79 -4.57
N ALA A 275 2.37 10.96 -4.38
CA ALA A 275 1.49 11.83 -5.13
C ALA A 275 0.85 12.92 -4.26
N GLY A 276 1.16 12.99 -2.97
CA GLY A 276 0.81 14.12 -2.12
C GLY A 276 1.71 14.17 -0.90
N VAL A 277 2.07 15.37 -0.49
CA VAL A 277 3.00 15.64 0.61
C VAL A 277 2.30 16.36 1.76
N PRO A 278 2.90 16.40 2.97
CA PRO A 278 2.34 17.14 4.09
C PRO A 278 1.98 18.58 3.74
N GLY A 279 0.89 19.08 4.32
CA GLY A 279 0.41 20.45 4.10
C GLY A 279 -0.44 20.64 2.84
N GLU A 280 -0.63 19.60 2.02
CA GLU A 280 -1.49 19.65 0.84
C GLU A 280 -2.90 19.12 1.10
N GLN A 281 -3.85 19.65 0.34
CA GLN A 281 -5.15 19.05 0.12
C GLN A 281 -5.27 18.77 -1.38
N LEU A 282 -5.82 17.62 -1.73
CA LEU A 282 -5.84 17.05 -3.07
C LEU A 282 -7.28 16.90 -3.57
N VAL A 283 -7.48 16.95 -4.87
CA VAL A 283 -8.72 16.54 -5.55
C VAL A 283 -8.33 15.99 -6.93
N MET A 284 -9.08 15.03 -7.45
CA MET A 284 -8.81 14.49 -8.79
C MET A 284 -10.07 14.53 -9.63
N GLN A 285 -9.97 15.15 -10.81
CA GLN A 285 -11.06 15.23 -11.77
C GLN A 285 -10.52 14.98 -13.18
N ASP A 286 -11.21 14.12 -13.94
CA ASP A 286 -10.85 13.72 -15.31
C ASP A 286 -9.40 13.20 -15.39
N GLY A 287 -8.99 12.49 -14.33
CA GLY A 287 -7.63 12.01 -14.09
C GLY A 287 -6.53 13.06 -14.03
N VAL A 288 -6.88 14.32 -13.86
CA VAL A 288 -5.93 15.36 -13.47
C VAL A 288 -5.93 15.45 -11.95
N LEU A 289 -4.75 15.31 -11.34
CA LEU A 289 -4.56 15.56 -9.92
C LEU A 289 -4.37 17.06 -9.69
N TYR A 290 -5.15 17.62 -8.78
CA TYR A 290 -5.02 19.00 -8.32
C TYR A 290 -4.61 19.02 -6.85
N ALA A 291 -3.86 20.05 -6.47
CA ALA A 291 -3.46 20.29 -5.10
C ALA A 291 -3.64 21.76 -4.72
N ARG A 292 -3.89 22.00 -3.43
CA ARG A 292 -3.78 23.31 -2.79
C ARG A 292 -3.06 23.19 -1.46
N THR A 293 -2.51 24.28 -0.98
CA THR A 293 -1.81 24.37 0.32
C THR A 293 -2.52 25.38 1.21
N LYS A 294 -2.09 25.51 2.48
CA LYS A 294 -2.63 26.56 3.36
C LYS A 294 -2.43 27.97 2.83
N ASP A 295 -1.37 28.17 2.03
CA ASP A 295 -0.98 29.47 1.50
C ASP A 295 -1.66 29.80 0.15
N GLY A 296 -2.26 28.80 -0.51
CA GLY A 296 -2.96 28.95 -1.79
C GLY A 296 -4.42 28.52 -1.68
N GLY A 297 -5.36 29.43 -1.90
CA GLY A 297 -6.80 29.15 -1.77
C GLY A 297 -7.35 28.14 -2.81
N ASP A 298 -6.81 28.20 -4.03
CA ASP A 298 -7.36 27.46 -5.18
C ASP A 298 -6.60 26.17 -5.48
N PHE A 299 -7.34 25.17 -5.95
CA PHE A 299 -6.79 23.93 -6.46
C PHE A 299 -6.10 24.16 -7.81
N LYS A 300 -4.82 23.78 -7.90
CA LYS A 300 -4.02 23.90 -9.12
C LYS A 300 -3.60 22.52 -9.63
N PRO A 301 -3.54 22.29 -10.95
CA PRO A 301 -3.02 21.04 -11.51
C PRO A 301 -1.62 20.75 -11.00
N VAL A 302 -1.37 19.49 -10.63
CA VAL A 302 -0.05 19.03 -10.23
C VAL A 302 0.74 18.61 -11.46
N GLU A 303 1.47 19.55 -12.06
CA GLU A 303 2.26 19.32 -13.30
C GLU A 303 3.24 18.14 -13.19
N LYS A 304 3.85 17.96 -12.00
CA LYS A 304 4.81 16.87 -11.76
C LYS A 304 4.12 15.49 -11.81
N ASP A 305 2.85 15.39 -11.44
CA ASP A 305 2.10 14.12 -11.44
C ASP A 305 1.83 13.61 -12.86
N ALA A 306 1.52 14.53 -13.79
CA ALA A 306 1.25 14.24 -15.19
C ALA A 306 2.43 13.58 -15.92
N ARG A 307 3.68 13.77 -15.45
CA ARG A 307 4.87 13.13 -16.02
C ARG A 307 4.93 11.61 -15.78
N PHE A 308 4.23 11.14 -14.75
CA PHE A 308 4.27 9.74 -14.31
C PHE A 308 2.95 9.02 -14.53
N ALA A 309 1.83 9.74 -14.39
CA ALA A 309 0.49 9.19 -14.53
C ALA A 309 0.25 8.61 -15.93
N ALA A 310 -0.11 7.34 -15.99
CA ALA A 310 -0.62 6.67 -17.17
C ALA A 310 -2.09 6.29 -16.92
N TRP A 311 -2.98 6.90 -17.68
CA TRP A 311 -4.41 6.57 -17.72
C TRP A 311 -4.74 5.69 -18.92
N ASN A 312 -4.18 5.99 -20.09
CA ASN A 312 -4.32 5.10 -21.25
C ASN A 312 -3.12 4.16 -21.37
N LEU A 313 -3.29 2.89 -21.03
CA LEU A 313 -2.26 1.88 -21.27
C LEU A 313 -2.10 1.53 -22.75
N ASN A 314 -3.10 1.82 -23.58
CA ASN A 314 -3.02 1.55 -25.02
C ASN A 314 -1.99 2.44 -25.72
N ASP A 315 -1.71 3.63 -25.18
CA ASP A 315 -0.78 4.63 -25.72
C ASP A 315 0.66 4.48 -25.23
N VAL A 316 0.92 3.54 -24.33
CA VAL A 316 2.29 3.34 -23.82
C VAL A 316 3.20 2.77 -24.92
N ALA A 317 4.49 3.09 -24.83
CA ALA A 317 5.48 2.63 -25.81
C ALA A 317 5.42 1.11 -26.04
N ALA A 318 5.56 0.66 -27.29
CA ALA A 318 5.42 -0.74 -27.68
C ALA A 318 6.26 -1.72 -26.83
N LYS A 319 7.47 -1.31 -26.40
CA LYS A 319 8.34 -2.11 -25.52
C LYS A 319 7.70 -2.35 -24.15
N ALA A 320 7.04 -1.36 -23.56
CA ALA A 320 6.32 -1.50 -22.30
C ALA A 320 5.02 -2.28 -22.50
N LYS A 321 4.28 -2.00 -23.59
CA LYS A 321 3.01 -2.64 -23.93
C LYS A 321 3.09 -4.17 -23.98
N ARG A 322 4.20 -4.74 -24.47
CA ARG A 322 4.44 -6.21 -24.51
C ARG A 322 4.48 -6.89 -23.13
N GLY A 323 4.76 -6.16 -22.06
CA GLY A 323 4.81 -6.71 -20.71
C GLY A 323 3.58 -6.38 -19.87
N ILE A 324 2.56 -5.76 -20.47
CA ILE A 324 1.25 -5.54 -19.86
C ILE A 324 0.38 -6.76 -20.19
N ARG A 325 -0.25 -7.32 -19.17
CA ARG A 325 -1.15 -8.46 -19.26
C ARG A 325 -2.60 -8.02 -19.26
N ASP A 326 -2.94 -6.99 -18.50
CA ASP A 326 -4.31 -6.52 -18.34
C ASP A 326 -4.44 -5.05 -18.76
N PHE A 327 -5.41 -4.79 -19.64
CA PHE A 327 -5.75 -3.46 -20.11
C PHE A 327 -7.10 -3.08 -19.51
N PRO A 328 -7.14 -2.10 -18.59
CA PRO A 328 -8.40 -1.74 -17.92
C PRO A 328 -9.51 -1.34 -18.88
N LEU A 329 -9.15 -0.75 -20.02
CA LEU A 329 -10.05 -0.31 -21.06
C LEU A 329 -9.43 -0.59 -22.44
N SER A 330 -10.26 -1.01 -23.39
CA SER A 330 -9.95 -0.92 -24.81
C SER A 330 -9.80 0.54 -25.25
N GLN A 331 -9.20 0.77 -26.42
CA GLN A 331 -9.06 2.13 -26.95
C GLN A 331 -10.43 2.79 -27.17
N SER A 332 -11.41 2.06 -27.70
CA SER A 332 -12.77 2.56 -27.91
C SER A 332 -13.49 2.93 -26.62
N GLU A 333 -13.34 2.13 -25.55
CA GLU A 333 -13.91 2.46 -24.25
C GLU A 333 -13.24 3.69 -23.63
N TYR A 334 -11.92 3.82 -23.78
CA TYR A 334 -11.18 5.01 -23.34
C TYR A 334 -11.64 6.26 -24.10
N ASP A 335 -11.78 6.18 -25.41
CA ASP A 335 -12.25 7.30 -26.24
C ASP A 335 -13.68 7.72 -25.88
N LEU A 336 -14.58 6.75 -25.63
CA LEU A 336 -15.95 7.01 -25.20
C LEU A 336 -16.01 7.67 -23.82
N MET A 337 -15.14 7.25 -22.87
CA MET A 337 -14.98 7.90 -21.58
C MET A 337 -14.53 9.36 -21.74
N ILE A 338 -13.52 9.63 -22.57
CA ILE A 338 -13.03 10.99 -22.83
C ILE A 338 -14.10 11.86 -23.51
N GLU A 339 -14.89 11.29 -24.42
CA GLU A 339 -16.03 11.96 -25.03
C GLU A 339 -17.07 12.37 -23.97
N CYS A 340 -17.41 11.46 -23.06
CA CYS A 340 -18.33 11.75 -21.96
C CYS A 340 -17.78 12.87 -21.06
N GLU A 341 -16.50 12.82 -20.69
CA GLU A 341 -15.85 13.88 -19.91
C GLU A 341 -15.93 15.25 -20.62
N LYS A 342 -15.70 15.27 -21.94
CA LYS A 342 -15.81 16.49 -22.75
C LYS A 342 -17.23 17.05 -22.72
N LYS A 343 -18.23 16.22 -23.05
CA LYS A 343 -19.65 16.62 -23.03
C LYS A 343 -20.06 17.13 -21.65
N ARG A 344 -19.55 16.52 -20.58
CA ARG A 344 -19.83 16.93 -19.19
C ARG A 344 -19.24 18.28 -18.83
N ARG A 345 -17.99 18.57 -19.25
CA ARG A 345 -17.36 19.89 -19.03
C ARG A 345 -18.07 21.01 -19.79
N GLU A 346 -18.50 20.72 -21.01
CA GLU A 346 -19.19 21.65 -21.91
C GLU A 346 -20.70 21.73 -21.64
N TYR A 347 -21.21 20.98 -20.66
CA TYR A 347 -22.64 20.86 -20.40
C TYR A 347 -23.25 22.16 -19.88
N ASP A 348 -24.20 22.72 -20.62
CA ASP A 348 -24.89 23.96 -20.28
C ASP A 348 -26.01 23.69 -19.26
N ILE A 349 -25.79 24.11 -18.02
CA ILE A 349 -26.72 23.92 -16.91
C ILE A 349 -27.99 24.78 -17.07
N ASP A 350 -27.88 25.94 -17.70
CA ASP A 350 -29.01 26.84 -17.94
C ASP A 350 -29.93 26.28 -19.03
N ALA A 351 -29.35 25.80 -20.12
CA ALA A 351 -30.10 25.07 -21.15
C ALA A 351 -30.75 23.80 -20.57
N ALA A 352 -30.03 23.05 -19.73
CA ALA A 352 -30.56 21.87 -19.06
C ALA A 352 -31.73 22.21 -18.13
N SER A 353 -31.70 23.35 -17.44
CA SER A 353 -32.82 23.82 -16.60
C SER A 353 -34.10 23.98 -17.40
N LEU A 354 -34.01 24.60 -18.58
CA LEU A 354 -35.13 24.78 -19.49
C LEU A 354 -35.61 23.45 -20.06
N SER A 355 -34.69 22.59 -20.50
CA SER A 355 -34.95 21.24 -21.00
C SER A 355 -35.71 20.39 -19.98
N CYS A 356 -35.22 20.35 -18.74
CA CYS A 356 -35.84 19.57 -17.66
C CYS A 356 -37.24 20.08 -17.28
N ARG A 357 -37.47 21.40 -17.26
CA ARG A 357 -38.82 21.97 -17.08
C ARG A 357 -39.76 21.56 -18.22
N ALA A 358 -39.28 21.61 -19.47
CA ALA A 358 -40.07 21.19 -20.63
C ALA A 358 -40.41 19.69 -20.59
N LEU A 359 -39.47 18.85 -20.17
CA LEU A 359 -39.70 17.41 -19.98
C LEU A 359 -40.76 17.14 -18.89
N ALA A 360 -40.69 17.83 -17.75
CA ALA A 360 -41.71 17.72 -16.70
C ALA A 360 -43.11 18.09 -17.21
N GLU A 361 -43.23 19.18 -17.97
CA GLU A 361 -44.50 19.60 -18.58
C GLU A 361 -45.01 18.63 -19.65
N ARG A 362 -44.11 18.09 -20.50
CA ARG A 362 -44.47 17.05 -21.48
C ARG A 362 -45.01 15.80 -20.79
N PHE A 363 -44.34 15.34 -19.73
CA PHE A 363 -44.79 14.20 -18.94
C PHE A 363 -46.19 14.45 -18.35
N LYS A 364 -46.41 15.62 -17.75
CA LYS A 364 -47.71 16.01 -17.19
C LYS A 364 -48.84 16.01 -18.23
N ARG A 365 -48.55 16.34 -19.50
CA ARG A 365 -49.54 16.25 -20.59
C ARG A 365 -49.79 14.81 -21.05
N ALA A 366 -48.80 13.93 -20.92
CA ALA A 366 -48.89 12.54 -21.32
C ALA A 366 -49.61 11.67 -20.27
N VAL A 367 -49.61 12.08 -19.00
CA VAL A 367 -50.07 11.27 -17.86
C VAL A 367 -51.19 11.96 -17.08
N PRO A 368 -52.27 11.26 -16.71
CA PRO A 368 -53.29 11.83 -15.82
C PRO A 368 -52.70 12.27 -14.48
N ASP A 369 -52.99 13.50 -14.06
CA ASP A 369 -52.54 14.02 -12.77
C ASP A 369 -53.37 13.43 -11.64
N ARG A 370 -52.73 12.65 -10.75
CA ARG A 370 -53.35 12.00 -9.60
C ARG A 370 -52.68 12.49 -8.33
N SER A 371 -53.44 13.10 -7.43
CA SER A 371 -52.94 13.57 -6.14
C SER A 371 -52.53 12.39 -5.26
N GLY A 372 -51.31 12.43 -4.72
CA GLY A 372 -50.81 11.42 -3.79
C GLY A 372 -49.32 11.56 -3.57
N THR A 373 -48.72 10.53 -2.98
CA THR A 373 -47.29 10.49 -2.67
C THR A 373 -46.65 9.31 -3.37
N PHE A 374 -45.65 9.59 -4.20
CA PHE A 374 -44.78 8.58 -4.78
C PHE A 374 -43.37 8.70 -4.23
N THR A 375 -42.75 7.58 -3.90
CA THR A 375 -41.36 7.53 -3.41
C THR A 375 -40.58 6.44 -4.13
N MET A 376 -39.27 6.68 -4.25
CA MET A 376 -38.30 5.72 -4.74
C MET A 376 -37.24 5.53 -3.66
N ASP A 377 -36.88 4.27 -3.40
CA ASP A 377 -35.74 3.98 -2.55
C ASP A 377 -34.42 4.28 -3.29
N ALA A 378 -33.32 4.32 -2.54
CA ALA A 378 -32.01 4.62 -3.10
C ALA A 378 -31.58 3.63 -4.20
N SER A 379 -31.93 2.35 -4.08
CA SER A 379 -31.62 1.33 -5.11
C SER A 379 -32.36 1.56 -6.42
N SER A 380 -33.57 2.10 -6.34
CA SER A 380 -34.38 2.49 -7.49
C SER A 380 -33.80 3.74 -8.18
N MET A 381 -33.04 4.56 -7.44
CA MET A 381 -32.32 5.74 -7.94
C MET A 381 -30.95 5.41 -8.55
N HIS A 382 -30.53 4.14 -8.52
CA HIS A 382 -29.26 3.70 -9.09
C HIS A 382 -29.26 3.92 -10.61
N GLU A 383 -28.22 4.55 -11.16
CA GLU A 383 -28.17 5.00 -12.55
C GLU A 383 -28.46 3.88 -13.54
N TYR A 384 -27.88 2.70 -13.32
CA TYR A 384 -28.07 1.54 -14.18
C TYR A 384 -29.54 1.08 -14.16
N ASN A 385 -30.19 1.14 -12.99
CA ASN A 385 -31.59 0.73 -12.86
C ASN A 385 -32.53 1.72 -13.54
N LEU A 386 -32.23 3.02 -13.48
CA LEU A 386 -32.99 4.06 -14.16
C LEU A 386 -32.96 3.89 -15.68
N PHE A 387 -31.81 3.51 -16.25
CA PHE A 387 -31.69 3.25 -17.69
C PHE A 387 -32.27 1.91 -18.10
N VAL A 388 -31.89 0.79 -17.47
CA VAL A 388 -32.32 -0.55 -17.88
C VAL A 388 -33.82 -0.76 -17.68
N ASN A 389 -34.38 -0.20 -16.60
CA ASN A 389 -35.79 -0.37 -16.26
C ASN A 389 -36.64 0.84 -16.63
N PHE A 390 -36.21 1.68 -17.57
CA PHE A 390 -36.92 2.91 -17.92
C PHE A 390 -38.38 2.66 -18.32
N ASP A 391 -38.68 1.53 -19.00
CA ASP A 391 -40.05 1.18 -19.38
C ASP A 391 -40.93 0.86 -18.17
N ALA A 392 -40.45 0.03 -17.26
CA ALA A 392 -41.16 -0.29 -16.01
C ALA A 392 -41.30 0.95 -15.12
N LEU A 393 -40.26 1.78 -15.04
CA LEU A 393 -40.29 3.07 -14.34
C LEU A 393 -41.37 3.98 -14.94
N THR A 394 -41.43 4.09 -16.26
CA THR A 394 -42.44 4.89 -16.97
C THR A 394 -43.84 4.42 -16.59
N GLN A 395 -44.13 3.12 -16.74
CA GLN A 395 -45.45 2.57 -16.42
C GLN A 395 -45.81 2.76 -14.95
N ARG A 396 -44.85 2.60 -14.03
CA ARG A 396 -45.03 2.83 -12.59
C ARG A 396 -45.35 4.29 -12.29
N LEU A 397 -44.63 5.24 -12.87
CA LEU A 397 -44.92 6.67 -12.72
C LEU A 397 -46.28 7.06 -13.32
N MET A 398 -46.67 6.44 -14.44
CA MET A 398 -47.96 6.70 -15.09
C MET A 398 -49.17 6.19 -14.29
N SER A 399 -48.97 5.13 -13.50
CA SER A 399 -50.03 4.45 -12.75
C SER A 399 -50.11 4.85 -11.29
N ALA A 400 -49.07 5.47 -10.74
CA ALA A 400 -49.00 5.83 -9.32
C ALA A 400 -49.62 7.19 -9.01
N ASP A 401 -50.27 7.28 -7.84
CA ASP A 401 -50.68 8.55 -7.25
C ASP A 401 -49.44 9.36 -6.83
N GLY A 402 -49.36 10.63 -7.24
CA GLY A 402 -48.17 11.46 -7.03
C GLY A 402 -47.01 11.21 -8.00
N GLY A 403 -47.15 10.32 -9.00
CA GLY A 403 -46.09 9.99 -9.96
C GLY A 403 -45.64 11.20 -10.79
N THR A 404 -46.58 12.00 -11.29
CA THR A 404 -46.31 13.23 -12.05
C THR A 404 -45.60 14.29 -11.20
N ALA A 405 -46.03 14.45 -9.94
CA ALA A 405 -45.40 15.39 -9.00
C ALA A 405 -43.96 14.97 -8.69
N TRP A 406 -43.74 13.68 -8.40
CA TRP A 406 -42.40 13.14 -8.18
C TRP A 406 -41.51 13.31 -9.40
N PHE A 407 -42.00 13.01 -10.61
CA PHE A 407 -41.22 13.17 -11.84
C PHE A 407 -40.83 14.63 -12.06
N SER A 408 -41.75 15.57 -11.80
CA SER A 408 -41.45 17.00 -11.84
C SER A 408 -40.31 17.34 -10.87
N SER A 409 -40.39 16.94 -9.61
CA SER A 409 -39.34 17.18 -8.61
C SER A 409 -38.00 16.53 -8.98
N PHE A 410 -38.03 15.28 -9.45
CA PHE A 410 -36.85 14.59 -9.97
C PHE A 410 -36.17 15.42 -11.07
N MET A 411 -36.97 16.01 -11.98
CA MET A 411 -36.46 16.80 -13.08
C MET A 411 -36.05 18.23 -12.70
N THR A 412 -36.61 18.85 -11.66
CA THR A 412 -36.44 20.31 -11.45
C THR A 412 -35.89 20.74 -10.10
N ASP A 413 -35.95 19.93 -9.05
CA ASP A 413 -35.56 20.38 -7.70
C ASP A 413 -34.07 20.73 -7.58
N TRP A 414 -33.22 20.09 -8.39
CA TRP A 414 -31.78 20.40 -8.46
C TRP A 414 -31.49 21.84 -8.90
N ILE A 415 -32.43 22.50 -9.61
CA ILE A 415 -32.27 23.86 -10.16
C ILE A 415 -32.09 24.88 -9.04
N ALA A 416 -32.73 24.67 -7.88
CA ALA A 416 -32.61 25.56 -6.73
C ALA A 416 -31.16 25.61 -6.18
N SER A 417 -30.38 24.55 -6.40
CA SER A 417 -28.99 24.42 -5.96
C SER A 417 -27.97 24.74 -7.06
N LYS A 418 -28.41 25.36 -8.17
CA LYS A 418 -27.51 25.71 -9.28
C LYS A 418 -26.38 26.62 -8.80
N PRO A 419 -25.11 26.37 -9.18
CA PRO A 419 -24.02 27.27 -8.85
C PRO A 419 -24.23 28.65 -9.50
N GLU A 420 -23.72 29.70 -8.85
CA GLU A 420 -23.62 31.03 -9.45
C GLU A 420 -22.66 31.00 -10.66
N ALA A 421 -22.85 31.92 -11.61
CA ALA A 421 -22.01 32.00 -12.79
C ALA A 421 -20.53 32.19 -12.41
N GLY A 422 -19.66 31.32 -12.92
CA GLY A 422 -18.23 31.33 -12.59
C GLY A 422 -17.87 30.61 -11.27
N SER A 423 -18.83 29.98 -10.58
CA SER A 423 -18.59 29.18 -9.39
C SER A 423 -18.73 27.68 -9.65
N TYR A 424 -18.16 26.86 -8.77
CA TYR A 424 -18.30 25.40 -8.80
C TYR A 424 -19.44 24.96 -7.89
N ALA A 425 -20.31 24.06 -8.37
CA ALA A 425 -21.31 23.43 -7.51
C ALA A 425 -20.59 22.67 -6.37
N GLY A 426 -20.95 22.96 -5.12
CA GLY A 426 -20.32 22.36 -3.94
C GLY A 426 -18.94 22.94 -3.60
N GLY A 427 -18.47 23.95 -4.34
CA GLY A 427 -17.25 24.71 -4.04
C GLY A 427 -15.95 24.08 -4.54
N ASP A 428 -16.01 22.99 -5.31
CA ASP A 428 -14.84 22.34 -5.88
C ASP A 428 -15.14 21.65 -7.23
N ILE A 429 -14.09 21.41 -8.01
CA ILE A 429 -14.18 20.86 -9.38
C ILE A 429 -14.80 19.44 -9.43
N TYR A 430 -14.61 18.63 -8.39
CA TYR A 430 -15.15 17.27 -8.33
C TYR A 430 -16.65 17.29 -8.04
N SER A 431 -17.07 18.10 -7.07
CA SER A 431 -18.48 18.28 -6.73
C SER A 431 -19.27 18.88 -7.91
N ASP A 432 -18.69 19.84 -8.62
CA ASP A 432 -19.29 20.44 -9.83
C ASP A 432 -19.42 19.41 -10.96
N ALA A 433 -18.36 18.63 -11.17
CA ALA A 433 -18.36 17.58 -12.19
C ALA A 433 -19.48 16.55 -11.95
N ASN A 434 -19.63 16.08 -10.72
CA ASN A 434 -20.68 15.13 -10.37
C ASN A 434 -22.08 15.74 -10.41
N TYR A 435 -22.23 17.03 -10.08
CA TYR A 435 -23.49 17.75 -10.24
C TYR A 435 -23.92 17.82 -11.71
N ARG A 436 -23.01 18.17 -12.63
CA ARG A 436 -23.27 18.13 -14.08
C ARG A 436 -23.61 16.73 -14.58
N LEU A 437 -22.87 15.71 -14.14
CA LEU A 437 -23.13 14.33 -14.51
C LEU A 437 -24.52 13.86 -14.05
N ASN A 438 -24.92 14.20 -12.82
CA ASN A 438 -26.25 13.92 -12.30
C ASN A 438 -27.33 14.52 -13.20
N ILE A 439 -27.19 15.79 -13.62
CA ILE A 439 -28.15 16.44 -14.52
C ILE A 439 -28.16 15.80 -15.91
N MET A 440 -27.00 15.46 -16.48
CA MET A 440 -26.91 14.78 -17.76
C MET A 440 -27.67 13.44 -17.76
N ILE A 441 -27.56 12.68 -16.66
CA ILE A 441 -28.29 11.43 -16.48
C ILE A 441 -29.78 11.70 -16.32
N LYS A 442 -30.17 12.67 -15.48
CA LYS A 442 -31.58 13.06 -15.30
C LYS A 442 -32.24 13.48 -16.60
N GLU A 443 -31.58 14.30 -17.42
CA GLU A 443 -32.11 14.71 -18.72
C GLU A 443 -32.29 13.51 -19.65
N CYS A 444 -31.32 12.59 -19.69
CA CYS A 444 -31.40 11.38 -20.51
C CYS A 444 -32.54 10.45 -20.05
N VAL A 445 -32.63 10.16 -18.75
CA VAL A 445 -33.71 9.36 -18.14
C VAL A 445 -35.07 10.03 -18.35
N GLY A 446 -35.16 11.34 -18.11
CA GLY A 446 -36.38 12.10 -18.30
C GLY A 446 -36.86 12.07 -19.74
N SER A 447 -35.95 12.18 -20.71
CA SER A 447 -36.26 12.07 -22.13
C SER A 447 -36.77 10.68 -22.50
N LEU A 448 -36.13 9.61 -22.00
CA LEU A 448 -36.58 8.23 -22.18
C LEU A 448 -37.99 8.01 -21.61
N VAL A 449 -38.22 8.45 -20.36
CA VAL A 449 -39.50 8.29 -19.67
C VAL A 449 -40.61 9.08 -20.38
N VAL A 450 -40.35 10.33 -20.77
CA VAL A 450 -41.31 11.17 -21.48
C VAL A 450 -41.67 10.57 -22.83
N ARG A 451 -40.66 10.22 -23.65
CA ARG A 451 -40.88 9.64 -24.98
C ARG A 451 -41.66 8.33 -24.87
N ASN A 452 -41.31 7.49 -23.91
CA ASN A 452 -42.00 6.23 -23.69
C ASN A 452 -43.45 6.44 -23.22
N ALA A 453 -43.72 7.39 -22.33
CA ALA A 453 -45.07 7.74 -21.88
C ALA A 453 -45.95 8.25 -23.03
N GLU A 454 -45.39 9.09 -23.91
CA GLU A 454 -46.08 9.58 -25.12
C GLU A 454 -46.46 8.43 -26.06
N LEU A 455 -45.57 7.46 -26.25
CA LEU A 455 -45.84 6.28 -27.07
C LEU A 455 -46.87 5.34 -26.43
N ILE A 456 -46.83 5.16 -25.10
CA ILE A 456 -47.86 4.40 -24.36
C ILE A 456 -49.22 5.08 -24.53
N LYS A 457 -49.29 6.41 -24.37
CA LYS A 457 -50.53 7.18 -24.56
C LYS A 457 -51.06 7.06 -26.00
N ALA A 458 -50.17 6.97 -26.98
CA ALA A 458 -50.52 6.72 -28.38
C ALA A 458 -50.87 5.25 -28.69
N ALA A 459 -51.01 4.39 -27.68
CA ALA A 459 -51.30 2.97 -27.82
C ALA A 459 -50.28 2.20 -28.70
N SER A 460 -49.02 2.63 -28.71
CA SER A 460 -47.94 1.94 -29.43
C SER A 460 -47.63 0.58 -28.80
N SER A 461 -47.42 -0.44 -29.63
CA SER A 461 -47.02 -1.77 -29.15
C SER A 461 -45.64 -1.74 -28.47
N SER A 462 -45.34 -2.74 -27.64
CA SER A 462 -44.02 -2.87 -27.00
C SER A 462 -42.88 -2.88 -28.03
N ASP A 463 -43.07 -3.59 -29.15
CA ASP A 463 -42.05 -3.70 -30.21
C ASP A 463 -41.85 -2.38 -30.96
N ALA A 464 -42.94 -1.62 -31.19
CA ALA A 464 -42.85 -0.29 -31.79
C ALA A 464 -42.08 0.69 -30.89
N ARG A 465 -42.28 0.60 -29.57
CA ARG A 465 -41.55 1.45 -28.59
C ARG A 465 -40.06 1.12 -28.54
N ARG A 466 -39.69 -0.16 -28.60
CA ARG A 466 -38.29 -0.61 -28.63
C ARG A 466 -37.55 -0.24 -29.92
N SER A 467 -38.27 -0.13 -31.03
CA SER A 467 -37.70 0.19 -32.34
C SER A 467 -37.74 1.68 -32.70
N ASP A 468 -38.32 2.51 -31.83
CA ASP A 468 -38.39 3.97 -31.98
C ASP A 468 -37.00 4.60 -32.09
N GLY A 469 -36.82 5.47 -33.08
CA GLY A 469 -35.53 6.08 -33.39
C GLY A 469 -35.02 7.03 -32.29
N GLU A 470 -35.91 7.75 -31.63
CA GLU A 470 -35.57 8.66 -30.53
C GLU A 470 -35.15 7.85 -29.29
N ILE A 471 -35.91 6.81 -28.94
CA ILE A 471 -35.52 5.88 -27.87
C ILE A 471 -34.16 5.25 -28.17
N ARG A 472 -33.89 4.80 -29.41
CA ARG A 472 -32.57 4.23 -29.77
C ARG A 472 -31.43 5.22 -29.53
N SER A 473 -31.56 6.46 -30.00
CA SER A 473 -30.53 7.49 -29.82
C SER A 473 -30.33 7.87 -28.34
N LEU A 474 -31.41 7.90 -27.56
CA LEU A 474 -31.34 8.12 -26.11
C LEU A 474 -30.66 6.95 -25.39
N MET A 475 -30.86 5.71 -25.84
CA MET A 475 -30.18 4.54 -25.30
C MET A 475 -28.67 4.56 -25.59
N GLU A 476 -28.24 5.02 -26.78
CA GLU A 476 -26.81 5.23 -27.07
C GLU A 476 -26.19 6.25 -26.09
N ARG A 477 -26.91 7.34 -25.78
CA ARG A 477 -26.48 8.31 -24.75
C ARG A 477 -26.45 7.69 -23.35
N ALA A 478 -27.42 6.84 -23.02
CA ALA A 478 -27.48 6.13 -21.74
C ALA A 478 -26.32 5.15 -21.57
N GLU A 479 -25.94 4.42 -22.62
CA GLU A 479 -24.79 3.50 -22.61
C GLU A 479 -23.47 4.24 -22.32
N MET A 480 -23.24 5.38 -22.98
CA MET A 480 -22.07 6.22 -22.71
C MET A 480 -22.04 6.72 -21.26
N LEU A 481 -23.18 7.19 -20.74
CA LEU A 481 -23.29 7.69 -19.36
C LEU A 481 -23.06 6.56 -18.34
N ASN A 482 -23.63 5.38 -18.58
CA ASN A 482 -23.45 4.21 -17.72
C ASN A 482 -21.99 3.76 -17.69
N LEU A 483 -21.33 3.66 -18.86
CA LEU A 483 -19.90 3.35 -18.92
C LEU A 483 -19.08 4.35 -18.08
N TYR A 484 -19.35 5.64 -18.22
CA TYR A 484 -18.62 6.66 -17.46
C TYR A 484 -18.87 6.55 -15.95
N VAL A 485 -20.11 6.29 -15.51
CA VAL A 485 -20.41 6.10 -14.08
C VAL A 485 -19.71 4.87 -13.50
N MET A 486 -19.62 3.78 -14.26
CA MET A 486 -18.86 2.58 -13.85
C MET A 486 -17.37 2.87 -13.60
N LEU A 487 -16.81 3.86 -14.30
CA LEU A 487 -15.39 4.26 -14.20
C LEU A 487 -15.17 5.46 -13.27
N LEU A 488 -16.23 6.06 -12.74
CA LEU A 488 -16.21 7.35 -12.05
C LEU A 488 -15.21 7.38 -10.89
N ASP A 489 -15.30 6.39 -10.00
CA ASP A 489 -14.42 6.24 -8.84
C ASP A 489 -12.97 5.95 -9.23
N GLN A 490 -12.76 5.21 -10.33
CA GLN A 490 -11.41 4.93 -10.80
C GLN A 490 -10.77 6.17 -11.40
N ARG A 491 -11.55 7.06 -12.02
CA ARG A 491 -11.07 8.23 -12.74
C ARG A 491 -10.86 9.46 -11.84
N ASN A 492 -11.60 9.54 -10.73
CA ASN A 492 -11.72 10.76 -9.93
C ASN A 492 -11.43 10.51 -8.44
N MET A 493 -11.40 11.58 -7.65
CA MET A 493 -11.25 11.53 -6.20
C MET A 493 -11.82 12.84 -5.61
N PRO A 494 -12.67 12.77 -4.58
CA PRO A 494 -13.16 13.97 -3.90
C PRO A 494 -12.03 14.70 -3.19
N VAL A 495 -12.34 15.89 -2.68
CA VAL A 495 -11.41 16.67 -1.85
C VAL A 495 -10.90 15.82 -0.67
N PHE A 496 -9.58 15.67 -0.59
CA PHE A 496 -8.89 14.83 0.38
C PHE A 496 -7.65 15.54 0.99
N PRO A 497 -7.48 15.57 2.32
CA PRO A 497 -8.44 15.11 3.33
C PRO A 497 -9.75 15.91 3.28
N GLU A 498 -10.86 15.27 3.65
CA GLU A 498 -12.18 15.90 3.61
C GLU A 498 -12.23 17.13 4.53
N ASN A 499 -12.94 18.18 4.12
CA ASN A 499 -13.16 19.36 4.94
C ASN A 499 -13.90 18.99 6.23
N LYS A 500 -13.48 19.56 7.37
CA LYS A 500 -14.17 19.38 8.66
C LYS A 500 -14.86 20.67 9.04
N ASN A 501 -16.19 20.63 9.23
CA ASN A 501 -17.01 21.80 9.56
C ASN A 501 -16.78 22.97 8.61
N GLY A 502 -16.72 22.70 7.30
CA GLY A 502 -16.43 23.69 6.26
C GLY A 502 -14.99 24.18 6.19
N ARG A 503 -14.09 23.70 7.06
CA ARG A 503 -12.68 24.11 7.07
C ARG A 503 -11.80 23.11 6.33
N PRO A 504 -10.94 23.58 5.39
CA PRO A 504 -9.96 22.74 4.71
C PRO A 504 -9.11 21.94 5.68
N GLN A 505 -8.89 20.66 5.34
CA GLN A 505 -7.98 19.78 6.03
C GLN A 505 -6.82 19.45 5.11
N TYR A 506 -5.65 19.19 5.69
CA TYR A 506 -4.42 18.97 4.93
C TYR A 506 -3.77 17.67 5.39
N ILE A 507 -3.03 17.04 4.48
CA ILE A 507 -2.22 15.86 4.81
C ILE A 507 -1.32 16.23 5.99
N PRO A 508 -1.36 15.49 7.11
CA PRO A 508 -0.63 15.87 8.31
C PRO A 508 0.87 15.66 8.14
N GLU A 509 1.65 16.34 8.99
CA GLU A 509 3.10 16.17 9.04
C GLU A 509 3.51 14.70 9.14
N GLY A 510 4.55 14.34 8.38
CA GLY A 510 5.04 12.98 8.30
C GLY A 510 4.07 11.97 7.68
N SER A 511 3.05 12.41 6.92
CA SER A 511 2.15 11.53 6.17
C SER A 511 2.13 11.88 4.69
N TYR A 512 1.86 10.89 3.84
CA TYR A 512 1.97 11.02 2.39
C TYR A 512 0.81 10.31 1.70
N PHE A 513 0.33 10.91 0.61
CA PHE A 513 -0.61 10.28 -0.29
C PHE A 513 0.16 9.61 -1.44
N MET A 514 -0.19 8.38 -1.79
CA MET A 514 0.59 7.58 -2.74
C MET A 514 -0.31 6.96 -3.79
N MET A 515 0.20 6.87 -5.01
CA MET A 515 -0.51 6.24 -6.12
C MET A 515 0.52 5.57 -7.04
N GLY A 516 0.08 4.52 -7.71
CA GLY A 516 0.83 3.89 -8.78
C GLY A 516 0.75 4.71 -10.06
N ASP A 517 1.68 4.47 -10.96
CA ASP A 517 1.76 5.17 -12.24
C ASP A 517 0.58 4.78 -13.16
N ASN A 518 0.13 3.53 -13.11
CA ASN A 518 -1.09 3.09 -13.77
C ASN A 518 -2.29 3.41 -12.88
N ARG A 519 -3.00 4.48 -13.24
CA ARG A 519 -3.97 5.12 -12.35
C ARG A 519 -5.28 4.33 -12.21
N PHE A 520 -5.69 3.60 -13.25
CA PHE A 520 -6.84 2.69 -13.19
C PHE A 520 -6.56 1.50 -12.25
N ASN A 521 -5.34 0.95 -12.27
CA ASN A 521 -4.97 -0.21 -11.43
C ASN A 521 -4.31 0.18 -10.10
N SER A 522 -4.43 1.44 -9.66
CA SER A 522 -3.89 1.91 -8.39
C SER A 522 -4.97 2.45 -7.45
N ALA A 523 -5.94 1.59 -7.15
CA ALA A 523 -7.05 1.87 -6.24
C ALA A 523 -6.67 1.88 -4.74
N ASP A 524 -5.54 1.26 -4.36
CA ASP A 524 -5.26 0.93 -2.94
C ASP A 524 -5.37 2.11 -1.96
N MET A 525 -4.98 3.33 -2.37
CA MET A 525 -5.02 4.52 -1.51
C MET A 525 -6.24 5.41 -1.72
N ARG A 526 -7.06 5.13 -2.75
CA ARG A 526 -8.27 5.90 -3.07
C ARG A 526 -9.55 5.17 -2.69
N HIS A 527 -9.51 3.85 -2.57
CA HIS A 527 -10.69 3.01 -2.48
C HIS A 527 -10.62 2.04 -1.30
N SER A 528 -11.78 1.72 -0.75
CA SER A 528 -11.98 0.60 0.16
C SER A 528 -12.34 -0.68 -0.61
N TYR A 529 -12.34 -1.81 0.10
CA TYR A 529 -12.82 -3.09 -0.45
C TYR A 529 -14.36 -3.24 -0.36
N THR A 530 -15.07 -2.24 0.15
CA THR A 530 -16.52 -2.26 0.32
C THR A 530 -17.16 -1.23 -0.61
N LYS A 531 -18.16 -1.65 -1.37
CA LYS A 531 -18.99 -0.75 -2.17
C LYS A 531 -20.23 -0.37 -1.38
N THR A 532 -20.65 0.88 -1.55
CA THR A 532 -21.86 1.43 -0.97
C THR A 532 -22.54 2.33 -1.99
N LEU A 533 -23.85 2.28 -2.00
CA LEU A 533 -24.68 3.13 -2.83
C LEU A 533 -24.66 4.58 -2.31
N VAL A 534 -24.20 5.52 -3.14
CA VAL A 534 -24.08 6.94 -2.78
C VAL A 534 -24.70 7.84 -3.85
N PRO A 535 -25.23 9.02 -3.50
CA PRO A 535 -25.69 9.99 -4.49
C PRO A 535 -24.51 10.59 -5.25
N LEU A 536 -24.67 10.81 -6.56
CA LEU A 536 -23.72 11.57 -7.39
C LEU A 536 -23.52 12.99 -6.85
N SER A 537 -24.61 13.67 -6.47
CA SER A 537 -24.54 15.01 -5.89
C SER A 537 -25.25 15.10 -4.55
N LYS A 538 -24.59 15.73 -3.58
CA LYS A 538 -25.20 16.09 -2.29
C LYS A 538 -26.13 17.31 -2.39
N LEU A 539 -26.17 17.98 -3.54
CA LEU A 539 -26.89 19.24 -3.77
C LEU A 539 -28.31 19.02 -4.32
N ASP A 540 -28.73 17.76 -4.47
CA ASP A 540 -29.98 17.38 -5.08
C ASP A 540 -30.63 16.26 -4.27
N ALA A 541 -31.82 16.52 -3.73
CA ALA A 541 -32.57 15.57 -2.93
C ALA A 541 -32.98 14.32 -3.72
N TYR A 542 -33.09 14.43 -5.05
CA TYR A 542 -33.39 13.34 -5.97
C TYR A 542 -32.17 12.97 -6.81
N SER A 543 -30.96 13.11 -6.27
CA SER A 543 -29.73 12.72 -6.97
C SER A 543 -29.79 11.25 -7.38
N VAL A 544 -29.35 10.98 -8.60
CA VAL A 544 -29.04 9.63 -9.08
C VAL A 544 -27.95 9.05 -8.19
N THR A 545 -28.05 7.76 -7.88
CA THR A 545 -27.08 7.04 -7.06
C THR A 545 -26.22 6.10 -7.90
N TYR A 546 -25.04 5.75 -7.39
CA TYR A 546 -24.14 4.77 -8.00
C TYR A 546 -23.37 4.01 -6.91
N GLU A 547 -22.83 2.85 -7.25
CA GLU A 547 -21.98 2.07 -6.36
C GLU A 547 -20.57 2.68 -6.27
N SER A 548 -20.25 3.26 -5.11
CA SER A 548 -18.93 3.84 -4.83
C SER A 548 -18.18 3.03 -3.78
N ASN A 549 -16.87 2.89 -3.94
CA ASN A 549 -15.95 2.43 -2.90
C ASN A 549 -14.90 3.48 -2.54
N MET A 550 -15.13 4.75 -2.90
CA MET A 550 -14.22 5.86 -2.61
C MET A 550 -13.95 6.00 -1.11
N SER A 551 -12.68 5.88 -0.73
CA SER A 551 -12.18 6.00 0.64
C SER A 551 -10.70 6.40 0.61
N PRO A 552 -10.38 7.64 0.22
CA PRO A 552 -9.01 8.09 0.11
C PRO A 552 -8.32 8.18 1.47
N GLN A 553 -7.04 7.82 1.52
CA GLN A 553 -6.26 7.75 2.75
C GLN A 553 -4.78 8.10 2.53
N TYR A 554 -4.12 8.61 3.58
CA TYR A 554 -2.68 8.88 3.60
C TYR A 554 -1.97 7.84 4.47
N VAL A 555 -0.67 7.67 4.22
CA VAL A 555 0.19 6.73 4.95
C VAL A 555 1.22 7.50 5.74
N GLY A 556 1.29 7.22 7.04
CA GLY A 556 2.32 7.77 7.92
C GLY A 556 3.71 7.21 7.58
N LYS A 557 4.73 8.06 7.67
CA LYS A 557 6.15 7.77 7.42
C LYS A 557 6.64 6.51 8.13
N LYS A 558 6.11 6.21 9.32
CA LYS A 558 6.44 5.00 10.10
C LYS A 558 6.08 3.67 9.41
N TYR A 559 5.24 3.69 8.38
CA TYR A 559 4.83 2.53 7.60
C TYR A 559 5.54 2.40 6.25
N ILE A 560 6.41 3.38 5.93
CA ILE A 560 7.26 3.35 4.74
C ILE A 560 8.50 2.51 5.06
N LEU A 561 8.69 1.43 4.31
CA LEU A 561 9.75 0.46 4.51
C LEU A 561 11.04 0.86 3.79
N GLY A 562 10.96 1.63 2.72
CA GLY A 562 12.12 1.99 1.91
C GLY A 562 11.81 2.82 0.67
N THR A 563 12.86 3.37 0.06
CA THR A 563 12.80 4.07 -1.24
C THR A 563 13.32 3.16 -2.35
N THR A 564 12.58 3.05 -3.44
CA THR A 564 12.97 2.31 -4.63
C THR A 564 13.76 3.22 -5.57
N LEU A 565 15.06 2.97 -5.74
CA LEU A 565 15.93 3.83 -6.56
C LEU A 565 16.42 3.15 -7.84
N PHE A 566 16.43 1.82 -7.89
CA PHE A 566 17.06 1.09 -8.98
C PHE A 566 16.32 -0.19 -9.33
N ARG A 567 16.13 -0.45 -10.63
CA ARG A 567 15.70 -1.75 -11.16
C ARG A 567 16.90 -2.47 -11.71
N PHE A 568 17.15 -3.68 -11.22
CA PHE A 568 18.31 -4.49 -11.62
C PHE A 568 17.94 -5.72 -12.46
N TRP A 569 16.65 -6.04 -12.58
CA TRP A 569 16.16 -7.14 -13.42
C TRP A 569 14.81 -6.77 -14.05
N PRO A 570 14.54 -7.16 -15.32
CA PRO A 570 15.42 -7.93 -16.22
C PRO A 570 16.58 -7.10 -16.80
N PRO A 571 17.66 -7.73 -17.32
CA PRO A 571 18.84 -7.03 -17.82
C PRO A 571 18.52 -5.99 -18.90
N SER A 572 17.52 -6.26 -19.74
CA SER A 572 17.04 -5.39 -20.83
C SER A 572 16.35 -4.11 -20.36
N ARG A 573 16.13 -3.95 -19.05
CA ARG A 573 15.46 -2.80 -18.44
C ARG A 573 16.23 -2.24 -17.23
N ILE A 574 17.49 -2.63 -16.99
CA ILE A 574 18.29 -2.11 -15.87
C ILE A 574 18.34 -0.57 -15.91
N GLY A 575 18.13 0.09 -14.78
CA GLY A 575 18.21 1.56 -14.71
C GLY A 575 17.74 2.17 -13.39
N ALA A 576 18.10 3.43 -13.20
CA ALA A 576 17.61 4.27 -12.10
C ALA A 576 16.14 4.66 -12.33
N ILE A 577 15.41 4.83 -11.23
CA ILE A 577 13.97 5.10 -11.21
C ILE A 577 13.70 6.60 -11.02
N GLY A 578 12.62 7.11 -11.62
CA GLY A 578 12.16 8.48 -11.39
C GLY A 578 12.79 9.56 -12.27
N LYS A 579 13.70 9.21 -13.18
CA LYS A 579 14.14 10.11 -14.26
C LYS A 579 13.34 9.85 -15.54
N ARG A 580 12.07 10.24 -15.58
CA ARG A 580 11.45 10.53 -16.88
C ARG A 580 11.87 11.94 -17.28
N ARG A 581 12.57 12.02 -18.42
CA ARG A 581 12.96 13.27 -19.06
C ARG A 581 11.73 14.10 -19.38
#